data_AF-A0A158Q4H8-F1
#
_entry.id   AF-A0A158Q4H8-F1
#
_cell.length_a   1.000
_cell.length_b   1.000
_cell.length_c   1.000
_cell.angle_alpha   90.00
_cell.angle_beta   90.00
_cell.angle_gamma   90.00
#
_symmetry.space_group_name_H-M   'P 1'
#
loop_
_entity.id
_entity.type
_entity.pdbx_description
1 polymer ?
#
loop_
_entity_poly.entity_id
_entity_poly.type
_entity_poly.pdbx_seq_one_letter_code
_entity_poly.pdbx_strand_id
1 'polypeptide(L)'
;MISIFKYETTISDVKKSFLGLVQVSNWKPLPFDQITDNLDDTVESLLKDISHNITLKILTKQSSTDSSSSQCISELRQRLLKIAISKQPQILSTVDNEEIKQLIQQVIAGDDPSALSFEQIRAINEWVEQIDDGSWDRKR
;
A
#
# COMPACT_ATOMS: atom_id res chain seq x y z
N MET A 1 -21.47 6.61 22.29
CA MET A 1 -20.37 7.60 22.40
C MET A 1 -19.12 6.96 21.81
N ILE A 2 -18.33 7.71 21.04
CA ILE A 2 -17.05 7.25 20.51
C ILE A 2 -15.97 8.09 21.19
N SER A 3 -15.00 7.42 21.81
CA SER A 3 -13.85 8.07 22.45
C SER A 3 -12.59 7.69 21.67
N ILE A 4 -11.78 8.68 21.28
CA ILE A 4 -10.55 8.46 20.52
C ILE A 4 -9.39 8.96 21.37
N PHE A 5 -8.45 8.07 21.68
CA PHE A 5 -7.23 8.37 22.41
C PHE A 5 -6.05 8.37 21.44
N LYS A 6 -5.31 9.47 21.41
CA LYS A 6 -4.04 9.56 20.70
C LYS A 6 -2.94 9.07 21.64
N TYR A 7 -2.04 8.24 21.12
CA TYR A 7 -0.83 7.89 21.84
C TYR A 7 0.37 7.99 20.90
N GLU A 8 1.53 8.19 21.49
CA GLU A 8 2.81 8.13 20.81
C GLU A 8 3.58 6.98 21.43
N THR A 9 4.09 6.07 20.60
CA THR A 9 4.92 4.95 21.06
C THR A 9 6.22 4.92 20.30
N THR A 10 7.28 4.48 20.96
CA THR A 10 8.57 4.25 20.32
C THR A 10 8.84 2.75 20.33
N ILE A 11 9.01 2.16 19.15
CA ILE A 11 9.48 0.77 19.06
C ILE A 11 10.99 0.79 19.31
N SER A 12 11.44 0.13 20.38
CA SER A 12 12.83 0.14 20.83
C SER A 12 13.82 -0.24 19.73
N ASP A 13 13.48 -1.25 18.92
CA ASP A 13 14.36 -1.79 17.89
C ASP A 13 14.54 -0.83 16.70
N VAL A 14 13.54 0.02 16.44
CA VAL A 14 13.54 0.91 15.26
C VAL A 14 13.88 2.36 15.65
N LYS A 15 13.94 2.69 16.95
CA LYS A 15 14.10 4.06 17.49
C LYS A 15 13.23 5.10 16.76
N LYS A 16 12.07 4.66 16.27
CA LYS A 16 11.16 5.48 15.49
C LYS A 16 9.90 5.67 16.31
N SER A 17 9.47 6.93 16.42
CA SER A 17 8.20 7.28 17.04
C SER A 17 7.07 7.01 16.05
N PHE A 18 6.02 6.36 16.55
CA PHE A 18 4.80 6.07 15.83
C PHE A 18 3.63 6.74 16.54
N LEU A 19 2.79 7.41 15.77
CA LEU A 19 1.52 7.92 16.24
C LEU A 19 0.47 6.83 16.09
N GLY A 20 -0.29 6.57 17.16
CA GLY A 20 -1.39 5.64 17.13
C GLY A 20 -2.68 6.27 17.66
N LEU A 21 -3.78 5.67 17.25
CA LEU A 21 -5.13 6.00 17.70
C LEU A 21 -5.74 4.74 18.30
N VAL A 22 -6.23 4.86 19.53
CA VAL A 22 -7.12 3.88 20.13
C VAL A 22 -8.52 4.43 20.02
N GLN A 23 -9.36 3.80 19.23
CA GLN A 23 -10.77 4.13 19.14
C GLN A 23 -11.56 3.17 20.03
N VAL A 24 -12.33 3.73 20.96
CA VAL A 24 -13.27 2.99 21.79
C VAL A 24 -14.67 3.35 21.35
N SER A 25 -15.38 2.38 20.79
CA SER A 25 -16.76 2.55 20.31
C SER A 25 -17.75 1.98 21.32
N ASN A 26 -18.95 2.54 21.40
CA ASN A 26 -20.02 2.03 22.28
C ASN A 26 -19.66 1.89 23.77
N TRP A 27 -18.67 2.64 24.24
CA TRP A 27 -18.32 2.69 25.65
C TRP A 27 -19.49 3.21 26.46
N LYS A 28 -19.90 2.45 27.48
CA LYS A 28 -20.87 2.88 28.49
C LYS A 28 -20.11 3.24 29.76
N PRO A 29 -20.36 4.42 30.36
CA PRO A 29 -19.74 4.76 31.62
C PRO A 29 -20.11 3.72 32.69
N LEU A 30 -19.17 3.46 33.59
CA LEU A 30 -19.40 2.56 34.71
C LEU A 30 -20.52 3.15 35.60
N PRO A 31 -21.55 2.37 35.95
CA PRO A 31 -22.55 2.79 36.93
C PRO A 31 -21.91 3.12 38.27
N PHE A 32 -22.48 4.06 39.02
CA PHE A 32 -21.91 4.53 40.29
C PHE A 32 -21.79 3.41 41.33
N ASP A 33 -22.72 2.45 41.30
CA ASP A 33 -22.76 1.24 42.13
C ASP A 33 -21.62 0.24 41.85
N GLN A 34 -20.92 0.36 40.71
CA GLN A 34 -19.74 -0.45 40.38
C GLN A 34 -18.42 0.28 40.68
N ILE A 35 -18.46 1.57 41.03
CA ILE A 35 -17.27 2.28 41.49
C ILE A 35 -16.92 1.75 42.88
N THR A 36 -15.70 1.27 43.01
CA THR A 36 -15.21 0.57 44.20
C THR A 36 -13.84 1.11 44.57
N ASP A 37 -13.61 1.27 45.88
CA ASP A 37 -12.29 1.59 46.45
C ASP A 37 -11.51 0.30 46.80
N ASN A 38 -12.04 -0.87 46.45
CA ASN A 38 -11.41 -2.16 46.68
C ASN A 38 -10.18 -2.32 45.78
N LEU A 39 -9.00 -2.39 46.38
CA LEU A 39 -7.72 -2.52 45.67
C LEU A 39 -7.52 -3.91 45.04
N ASP A 40 -8.29 -4.91 45.45
CA ASP A 40 -8.22 -6.27 44.91
C ASP A 40 -9.02 -6.42 43.60
N ASP A 41 -9.85 -5.43 43.23
CA ASP A 41 -10.59 -5.45 41.97
C ASP A 41 -9.67 -5.18 40.78
N THR A 42 -9.78 -6.03 39.75
CA THR A 42 -8.96 -5.91 38.55
C THR A 42 -9.64 -4.99 37.52
N VAL A 43 -8.82 -4.37 36.66
CA VAL A 43 -9.35 -3.58 35.52
C VAL A 43 -10.27 -4.43 34.63
N GLU A 44 -10.00 -5.73 34.53
CA GLU A 44 -10.83 -6.68 33.80
C GLU A 44 -12.22 -6.87 34.43
N SER A 45 -12.31 -6.98 35.77
CA SER A 45 -13.60 -7.11 36.46
C SER A 45 -14.46 -5.85 36.31
N LEU A 46 -13.83 -4.68 36.37
CA LEU A 46 -14.48 -3.37 36.24
C LEU A 46 -14.91 -3.05 34.80
N LEU A 47 -13.99 -3.15 33.84
CA LEU A 47 -14.29 -2.78 32.44
C LEU A 47 -15.09 -3.86 31.71
N LYS A 48 -15.17 -5.07 32.28
CA LYS A 48 -15.67 -6.28 31.62
C LYS A 48 -14.95 -6.47 30.28
N ASP A 49 -15.56 -7.24 29.39
CA ASP A 49 -15.07 -7.44 28.04
C ASP A 49 -15.27 -6.19 27.15
N ILE A 50 -14.40 -5.19 27.34
CA ILE A 50 -14.30 -4.03 26.47
C ILE A 50 -13.50 -4.34 25.20
N SER A 51 -12.81 -5.48 25.12
CA SER A 51 -11.91 -5.80 24.01
C SER A 51 -12.60 -5.69 22.64
N HIS A 52 -13.87 -6.13 22.57
CA HIS A 52 -14.76 -6.03 21.41
C HIS A 52 -15.08 -4.60 20.95
N ASN A 53 -14.88 -3.61 21.83
CA ASN A 53 -15.17 -2.20 21.59
C ASN A 53 -13.93 -1.38 21.27
N ILE A 54 -12.73 -1.95 21.40
CA ILE A 54 -11.46 -1.27 21.20
C ILE A 54 -10.91 -1.61 19.81
N THR A 55 -10.57 -0.59 19.04
CA THR A 55 -9.84 -0.72 17.78
C THR A 55 -8.54 0.05 17.86
N LEU A 56 -7.42 -0.65 17.70
CA LEU A 56 -6.08 -0.05 17.61
C LEU A 56 -5.76 0.27 16.15
N LYS A 57 -5.43 1.53 15.85
CA LYS A 57 -4.92 1.98 14.55
C LYS A 57 -3.55 2.60 14.74
N ILE A 58 -2.51 1.95 14.20
CA ILE A 58 -1.14 2.47 14.21
C ILE A 58 -0.92 3.19 12.89
N LEU A 59 -0.63 4.49 12.94
CA LEU A 59 -0.26 5.27 11.77
C LEU A 59 1.26 5.23 11.63
N THR A 60 1.75 4.38 10.73
CA THR A 60 3.15 4.41 10.35
C THR A 60 3.35 5.63 9.46
N LYS A 61 4.05 6.64 9.99
CA LYS A 61 4.55 7.74 9.13
C LYS A 61 5.53 7.10 8.16
N GLN A 62 5.11 6.92 6.91
CA GLN A 62 6.03 6.64 5.80
C GLN A 62 7.11 7.71 5.92
N SER A 63 8.36 7.28 6.10
CA SER A 63 9.44 8.25 6.34
C SER A 63 9.43 9.19 5.14
N SER A 64 9.55 10.49 5.34
CA SER A 64 9.68 11.43 4.21
C SER A 64 10.82 11.00 3.27
N THR A 65 11.85 10.37 3.85
CA THR A 65 12.93 9.68 3.15
C THR A 65 12.47 8.51 2.27
N ASP A 66 11.50 7.71 2.73
CA ASP A 66 10.90 6.61 1.96
C ASP A 66 10.08 7.17 0.80
N SER A 67 9.34 8.27 1.01
CA SER A 67 8.60 8.94 -0.06
C SER A 67 9.54 9.49 -1.13
N SER A 68 10.60 10.22 -0.77
CA SER A 68 11.57 10.76 -1.72
C SER A 68 12.32 9.68 -2.49
N SER A 69 12.71 8.58 -1.80
CA SER A 69 13.36 7.45 -2.46
C SER A 69 12.41 6.68 -3.37
N SER A 70 11.16 6.46 -2.96
CA SER A 70 10.16 5.82 -3.80
C SER A 70 9.88 6.63 -5.07
N GLN A 71 9.77 7.95 -4.96
CA GLN A 71 9.64 8.84 -6.11
C GLN A 71 10.87 8.76 -7.03
N CYS A 72 12.08 8.85 -6.47
CA CYS A 72 13.33 8.73 -7.23
C CYS A 72 13.42 7.38 -7.98
N ILE A 73 13.04 6.28 -7.33
CA ILE A 73 13.03 4.94 -7.93
C ILE A 73 11.99 4.86 -9.04
N SER A 74 10.80 5.43 -8.85
CA SER A 74 9.76 5.49 -9.88
C SER A 74 10.22 6.29 -11.10
N GLU A 75 10.83 7.45 -10.91
CA GLU A 75 11.42 8.24 -12.00
C GLU A 75 12.55 7.49 -12.71
N LEU A 76 13.41 6.81 -11.95
CA LEU A 76 14.50 6.01 -12.51
C LEU A 76 13.95 4.88 -13.38
N ARG A 77 12.93 4.15 -12.92
CA ARG A 77 12.26 3.09 -13.69
C ARG A 77 11.67 3.62 -14.98
N GLN A 78 10.95 4.75 -14.93
CA GLN A 78 10.37 5.38 -16.13
C GLN A 78 11.46 5.80 -17.12
N ARG A 79 12.56 6.42 -16.65
CA ARG A 79 13.69 6.79 -17.53
C ARG A 79 14.34 5.57 -18.16
N LEU A 80 14.59 4.51 -17.39
CA LEU A 80 15.16 3.27 -17.92
C LEU A 80 14.24 2.60 -18.94
N LEU A 81 12.95 2.54 -18.67
CA LEU A 81 11.95 2.01 -19.60
C LEU A 81 11.95 2.80 -20.91
N LYS A 82 11.89 4.13 -20.83
CA LYS A 82 11.93 5.01 -22.02
C LYS A 82 13.21 4.84 -22.83
N ILE A 83 14.36 4.72 -22.16
CA ILE A 83 15.64 4.46 -22.81
C ILE A 83 15.66 3.08 -23.47
N ALA A 84 15.20 2.03 -22.78
CA ALA A 84 15.16 0.67 -23.30
C ALA A 84 14.30 0.57 -24.57
N ILE A 85 13.08 1.13 -24.53
CA ILE A 85 12.17 1.15 -25.67
C ILE A 85 12.73 2.01 -26.81
N SER A 86 13.36 3.16 -26.51
CA SER A 86 14.02 3.98 -27.53
C SER A 86 15.19 3.27 -28.21
N LYS A 87 15.90 2.39 -27.50
CA LYS A 87 16.99 1.58 -28.06
C LYS A 87 16.48 0.38 -28.85
N GLN A 88 15.29 -0.10 -28.54
CA GLN A 88 14.69 -1.28 -29.16
C GLN A 88 13.23 -1.00 -29.59
N PRO A 89 13.02 -0.10 -30.57
CA PRO A 89 11.68 0.32 -30.97
C PRO A 89 10.83 -0.82 -31.52
N GLN A 90 11.45 -1.90 -32.01
CA GLN A 90 10.74 -3.09 -32.49
C GLN A 90 9.92 -3.81 -31.40
N ILE A 91 10.22 -3.60 -30.10
CA ILE A 91 9.42 -4.19 -29.01
C ILE A 91 7.97 -3.72 -29.08
N LEU A 92 7.72 -2.45 -29.42
CA LEU A 92 6.35 -1.95 -29.57
C LEU A 92 5.65 -2.44 -30.84
N SER A 93 6.41 -2.95 -31.81
CA SER A 93 5.84 -3.53 -33.03
C SER A 93 5.36 -4.97 -32.86
N THR A 94 5.74 -5.64 -31.77
CA THR A 94 5.24 -7.00 -31.45
C THR A 94 3.92 -6.97 -30.69
N VAL A 95 3.46 -5.80 -30.27
CA VAL A 95 2.15 -5.64 -29.64
C VAL A 95 1.09 -5.62 -30.75
N ASP A 96 0.47 -6.77 -31.00
CA ASP A 96 -0.62 -6.87 -32.00
C ASP A 96 -1.90 -6.16 -31.55
N ASN A 97 -2.11 -6.05 -30.23
CA ASN A 97 -3.27 -5.39 -29.66
C ASN A 97 -3.04 -3.88 -29.53
N GLU A 98 -3.70 -3.10 -30.39
CA GLU A 98 -3.53 -1.64 -30.43
C GLU A 98 -3.94 -0.95 -29.12
N GLU A 99 -4.93 -1.47 -28.39
CA GLU A 99 -5.33 -0.92 -27.08
C GLU A 99 -4.20 -1.08 -26.04
N ILE A 100 -3.58 -2.25 -26.01
CA ILE A 100 -2.43 -2.53 -25.13
C ILE A 100 -1.22 -1.71 -25.55
N LYS A 101 -1.02 -1.52 -26.85
CA LYS A 101 0.07 -0.69 -27.37
C LYS A 101 -0.10 0.77 -26.96
N GLN A 102 -1.31 1.32 -27.04
CA GLN A 102 -1.62 2.67 -26.55
C GLN A 102 -1.38 2.77 -25.04
N LEU A 103 -1.80 1.75 -24.28
CA LEU A 103 -1.58 1.68 -22.85
C LEU A 103 -0.09 1.68 -22.48
N ILE A 104 0.71 0.84 -23.14
CA ILE A 104 2.16 0.78 -22.95
C ILE A 104 2.80 2.13 -23.31
N GLN A 105 2.35 2.79 -24.38
CA GLN A 105 2.82 4.12 -24.76
C GLN A 105 2.51 5.18 -23.69
N GLN A 106 1.33 5.13 -23.06
CA GLN A 106 0.97 5.99 -21.92
C GLN A 106 1.91 5.75 -20.74
N VAL A 107 2.14 4.49 -20.37
CA VAL A 107 3.06 4.13 -19.28
C VAL A 107 4.49 4.63 -19.55
N ILE A 108 4.96 4.52 -20.79
CA ILE A 108 6.29 5.03 -21.20
C ILE A 108 6.34 6.57 -21.15
N ALA A 109 5.23 7.25 -21.44
CA ALA A 109 5.12 8.70 -21.33
C ALA A 109 5.16 9.19 -19.86
N GLY A 110 4.97 8.28 -18.91
CA GLY A 110 4.93 8.57 -17.47
C GLY A 110 3.52 8.79 -16.94
N ASP A 111 2.49 8.53 -17.75
CA ASP A 111 1.11 8.56 -17.31
C ASP A 111 0.79 7.28 -16.52
N ASP A 112 0.08 7.44 -15.40
CA ASP A 112 -0.49 6.31 -14.68
C ASP A 112 -1.78 5.87 -15.39
N PRO A 113 -1.80 4.69 -16.05
CA PRO A 113 -3.02 4.21 -16.63
C PRO A 113 -4.06 3.97 -15.54
N SER A 114 -5.31 4.27 -15.87
CA SER A 114 -6.46 3.93 -15.02
C SER A 114 -6.52 2.42 -14.78
N ALA A 115 -7.35 2.00 -13.82
CA ALA A 115 -7.52 0.59 -13.49
C ALA A 115 -7.65 -0.30 -14.74
N LEU A 116 -6.70 -1.20 -14.91
CA LEU A 116 -6.65 -2.14 -16.03
C LEU A 116 -7.71 -3.23 -15.81
N SER A 117 -8.39 -3.60 -16.89
CA SER A 117 -9.27 -4.77 -16.87
C SER A 117 -8.44 -6.06 -16.81
N PHE A 118 -9.06 -7.14 -16.36
CA PHE A 118 -8.41 -8.46 -16.29
C PHE A 118 -7.87 -8.92 -17.66
N GLU A 119 -8.62 -8.67 -18.73
CA GLU A 119 -8.22 -9.01 -20.10
C GLU A 119 -6.99 -8.20 -20.55
N GLN A 120 -6.92 -6.91 -20.22
CA GLN A 120 -5.74 -6.09 -20.50
C GLN A 120 -4.51 -6.60 -19.75
N ILE A 121 -4.64 -6.91 -18.46
CA ILE A 121 -3.53 -7.47 -17.66
C ILE A 121 -3.05 -8.79 -18.25
N ARG A 122 -3.98 -9.69 -18.59
CA ARG A 122 -3.66 -10.99 -19.19
C ARG A 122 -2.90 -10.82 -20.50
N ALA A 123 -3.39 -10.00 -21.41
CA ALA A 123 -2.78 -9.83 -22.71
C ALA A 123 -1.43 -9.08 -22.65
N ILE A 124 -1.22 -8.21 -21.66
CA ILE A 124 0.11 -7.65 -21.35
C ILE A 124 1.07 -8.77 -20.90
N ASN A 125 0.64 -9.64 -19.98
CA ASN A 125 1.50 -10.72 -19.50
C ASN A 125 1.87 -11.70 -20.62
N GLU A 126 0.89 -12.10 -21.45
CA GLU A 126 1.14 -12.95 -22.63
C GLU A 126 2.13 -12.29 -23.60
N TRP A 127 2.03 -10.97 -23.81
CA TRP A 127 2.98 -10.23 -24.62
C TRP A 127 4.40 -10.16 -24.00
N VAL A 128 4.50 -9.95 -22.68
CA VAL A 128 5.79 -9.93 -21.98
C VAL A 128 6.47 -11.30 -22.06
N GLU A 129 5.72 -12.39 -21.88
CA GLU A 129 6.24 -13.77 -22.01
C GLU A 129 6.79 -14.03 -23.42
N GLN A 130 6.12 -13.55 -24.48
CA GLN A 130 6.61 -13.67 -25.85
C GLN A 130 7.94 -12.93 -26.11
N ILE A 131 8.18 -11.83 -25.40
CA ILE A 131 9.45 -11.09 -25.48
C ILE A 131 10.56 -11.88 -24.78
N ASP A 132 10.27 -12.44 -23.61
CA ASP A 132 11.25 -13.15 -22.77
C ASP A 132 11.69 -14.48 -23.39
N ASP A 133 10.81 -15.18 -24.08
CA ASP A 133 11.09 -16.45 -24.78
C ASP A 133 12.13 -16.33 -25.92
N GLY A 134 12.67 -15.14 -26.18
CA GLY A 134 13.66 -14.90 -27.23
C GLY A 134 13.11 -15.19 -28.64
N SER A 135 11.79 -15.34 -28.77
CA SER A 135 11.11 -15.64 -30.04
C SER A 135 11.41 -14.55 -31.09
N TRP A 136 11.68 -13.33 -30.63
CA TRP A 136 12.09 -12.21 -31.47
C TRP A 136 13.44 -12.42 -32.19
N ASP A 137 14.36 -13.20 -31.62
CA ASP A 137 15.69 -13.44 -32.21
C ASP A 137 15.62 -14.36 -33.45
N ARG A 138 14.52 -15.13 -33.62
CA ARG A 138 14.40 -16.10 -34.72
C ARG A 138 13.88 -15.52 -36.04
N LYS A 139 13.55 -14.23 -36.12
CA LYS A 139 12.97 -13.61 -37.32
C LYS A 139 13.88 -12.61 -38.05
N ARG A 140 15.19 -12.69 -37.84
CA ARG A 140 16.21 -12.06 -38.69
C ARG A 140 16.88 -13.10 -39.58
#